data_AF-A0A368DC31-F1
#
_entry.id   AF-A0A368DC31-F1
#
_cell.length_a   1.000
_cell.length_b   1.000
_cell.length_c   1.000
_cell.angle_alpha   90.00
_cell.angle_beta   90.00
_cell.angle_gamma   90.00
#
_symmetry.space_group_name_H-M   'P 1'
#
loop_
_entity.id
_entity.type
_entity.pdbx_description
1 polymer ?
#
loop_
_entity_poly.entity_id
_entity_poly.type
_entity_poly.pdbx_seq_one_letter_code
_entity_poly.pdbx_strand_id
1 'polypeptide(L)'
;MRFREKLIDKNLSDQLKWLYKTIINAPTDYSVIDIRNICSTEFAKIFSNVKFILKGTENLPKESNSIFVYNHLNNHIDYSVFDDFQITLDSHFISSIILKKYYANPGTRVVRCSLQDEINHFNYYDKFDYVRVFAQNFIPPDISYSQIKSFNKSFYTKSINELKKGNGIVVSPEGFSRKTEESPGDFKIGVFKLATKLKPQPKIVPVIMANFDKLLSEATYKCEIMKPFKMSDHGINDENDPKLVDFVKDYNAQYKNWVKDLIIEDLNFEGELKKLKKLVSNKKETNNQLVFYGSSTIRLWKRLASDFSNFNTINLGFGGALIQDLSKNFNNLFESLNPKYIVTYLGGNDLTLNYSAEKISQKIVEFFKKITERFPTTLIINLSIKPSFERIKDIEKIEKINSLIEAESKTDNKLIQLEFYNELMIKNKINSDFYLQDGLHLNTKGYEIIIKKLKQLLKNLD
;
A
#
# COMPACT_ATOMS: atom_id res chain seq x y z
N MET A 1 29.99 -6.53 6.36
CA MET A 1 28.87 -5.87 5.66
C MET A 1 28.74 -6.42 4.24
N ARG A 2 29.73 -6.23 3.36
CA ARG A 2 29.79 -6.78 1.98
C ARG A 2 29.49 -8.27 1.81
N PHE A 3 29.89 -9.14 2.75
CA PHE A 3 29.59 -10.57 2.65
C PHE A 3 28.09 -10.88 2.90
N ARG A 4 27.45 -10.16 3.82
CA ARG A 4 26.00 -10.32 4.09
C ARG A 4 25.16 -9.74 2.96
N GLU A 5 25.60 -8.62 2.37
CA GLU A 5 25.01 -8.02 1.18
C GLU A 5 25.02 -8.98 -0.02
N LYS A 6 26.17 -9.62 -0.31
CA LYS A 6 26.20 -10.64 -1.38
C LYS A 6 25.33 -11.87 -1.08
N LEU A 7 25.11 -12.18 0.20
CA LEU A 7 24.32 -13.36 0.59
C LEU A 7 22.81 -13.14 0.37
N ILE A 8 22.28 -11.94 0.58
CA ILE A 8 20.84 -11.67 0.37
C ILE A 8 20.46 -11.80 -1.11
N ASP A 9 21.30 -11.27 -2.00
CA ASP A 9 21.06 -11.35 -3.45
C ASP A 9 21.21 -12.77 -3.98
N LYS A 10 22.23 -13.49 -3.52
CA LYS A 10 22.41 -14.90 -3.85
C LYS A 10 21.21 -15.74 -3.40
N ASN A 11 20.73 -15.52 -2.18
CA ASN A 11 19.57 -16.23 -1.65
C ASN A 11 18.32 -15.98 -2.50
N LEU A 12 18.06 -14.73 -2.89
CA LEU A 12 16.95 -14.43 -3.80
C LEU A 12 17.12 -15.14 -5.16
N SER A 13 18.32 -15.09 -5.76
CA SER A 13 18.60 -15.79 -7.02
C SER A 13 18.35 -17.31 -6.92
N ASP A 14 18.81 -17.95 -5.84
CA ASP A 14 18.61 -19.38 -5.58
C ASP A 14 17.12 -19.70 -5.36
N GLN A 15 16.38 -18.85 -4.64
CA GLN A 15 14.93 -18.99 -4.44
C GLN A 15 14.15 -18.85 -5.75
N LEU A 16 14.53 -17.93 -6.65
CA LEU A 16 13.90 -17.77 -7.96
C LEU A 16 14.15 -19.00 -8.86
N LYS A 17 15.36 -19.55 -8.84
CA LYS A 17 15.72 -20.79 -9.55
C LYS A 17 14.95 -22.00 -9.03
N TRP A 18 14.82 -22.12 -7.71
CA TRP A 18 13.99 -23.15 -7.10
C TRP A 18 12.51 -22.97 -7.47
N LEU A 19 11.98 -21.74 -7.36
CA LEU A 19 10.59 -21.43 -7.71
C LEU A 19 10.28 -21.79 -9.17
N TYR A 20 11.17 -21.44 -10.10
CA TYR A 20 11.02 -21.81 -11.49
C TYR A 20 10.81 -23.32 -11.64
N LYS A 21 11.72 -24.12 -11.06
CA LYS A 21 11.67 -25.59 -11.11
C LYS A 21 10.37 -26.13 -10.50
N THR A 22 9.92 -25.55 -9.39
CA THR A 22 8.64 -25.92 -8.75
C THR A 22 7.45 -25.69 -9.68
N ILE A 23 7.42 -24.57 -10.42
CA ILE A 23 6.31 -24.26 -11.33
C ILE A 23 6.32 -25.13 -12.58
N ILE A 24 7.48 -25.29 -13.23
CA ILE A 24 7.53 -26.07 -14.49
C ILE A 24 7.26 -27.57 -14.25
N ASN A 25 7.64 -28.08 -13.08
CA ASN A 25 7.44 -29.47 -12.66
C ASN A 25 6.17 -29.65 -11.80
N ALA A 26 5.28 -28.65 -11.74
CA ALA A 26 4.02 -28.79 -11.03
C ALA A 26 3.25 -30.02 -11.56
N PRO A 27 2.65 -30.84 -10.66
CA PRO A 27 1.89 -32.02 -11.05
C PRO A 27 0.81 -31.72 -12.09
N THR A 28 0.54 -32.66 -13.00
CA THR A 28 -0.40 -32.47 -14.12
C THR A 28 -1.87 -32.42 -13.69
N ASP A 29 -2.18 -32.90 -12.49
CA ASP A 29 -3.50 -32.82 -11.86
C ASP A 29 -3.76 -31.45 -11.20
N TYR A 30 -2.75 -30.59 -11.06
CA TYR A 30 -2.93 -29.25 -10.49
C TYR A 30 -3.66 -28.36 -11.49
N SER A 31 -4.70 -27.69 -11.01
CA SER A 31 -5.38 -26.69 -11.82
C SER A 31 -4.49 -25.45 -11.98
N VAL A 32 -4.79 -24.65 -13.00
CA VAL A 32 -4.14 -23.35 -13.20
C VAL A 32 -4.22 -22.46 -11.95
N ILE A 33 -5.34 -22.49 -11.23
CA ILE A 33 -5.52 -21.66 -10.05
C ILE A 33 -4.64 -22.15 -8.89
N ASP A 34 -4.40 -23.46 -8.78
CA ASP A 34 -3.47 -24.03 -7.81
C ASP A 34 -2.05 -23.56 -8.08
N ILE A 35 -1.61 -23.60 -9.35
CA ILE A 35 -0.28 -23.13 -9.76
C ILE A 35 -0.11 -21.63 -9.46
N ARG A 36 -1.12 -20.80 -9.76
CA ARG A 36 -1.09 -19.36 -9.41
C ARG A 36 -1.00 -19.12 -7.90
N ASN A 37 -1.72 -19.92 -7.11
CA ASN A 37 -1.70 -19.83 -5.64
C ASN A 37 -0.37 -20.26 -5.05
N ILE A 38 0.22 -21.35 -5.54
CA ILE A 38 1.55 -21.82 -5.12
C ILE A 38 2.57 -20.74 -5.42
N CYS A 39 2.62 -20.25 -6.66
CA CYS A 39 3.57 -19.23 -7.07
C CYS A 39 3.46 -17.97 -6.20
N SER A 40 2.24 -17.49 -5.94
CA SER A 40 2.02 -16.29 -5.14
C SER A 40 2.35 -16.51 -3.66
N THR A 41 2.13 -17.72 -3.14
CA THR A 41 2.50 -18.08 -1.76
C THR A 41 4.01 -18.11 -1.58
N GLU A 42 4.74 -18.70 -2.53
CA GLU A 42 6.21 -18.70 -2.49
C GLU A 42 6.78 -17.30 -2.65
N PHE A 43 6.23 -16.47 -3.54
CA PHE A 43 6.63 -15.06 -3.63
C PHE A 43 6.34 -14.29 -2.34
N ALA A 44 5.22 -14.54 -1.67
CA ALA A 44 4.94 -13.91 -0.37
C ALA A 44 6.00 -14.30 0.67
N LYS A 45 6.48 -15.55 0.67
CA LYS A 45 7.59 -15.97 1.54
C LYS A 45 8.90 -15.28 1.16
N ILE A 46 9.23 -15.21 -0.13
CA ILE A 46 10.42 -14.50 -0.62
C ILE A 46 10.39 -13.05 -0.11
N PHE A 47 9.33 -12.32 -0.40
CA PHE A 47 9.21 -10.90 -0.04
C PHE A 47 9.08 -10.67 1.47
N SER A 48 8.61 -11.64 2.26
CA SER A 48 8.58 -11.52 3.74
C SER A 48 9.98 -11.39 4.35
N ASN A 49 11.02 -11.86 3.65
CA ASN A 49 12.42 -11.73 4.04
C ASN A 49 13.12 -10.51 3.41
N VAL A 50 12.38 -9.72 2.61
CA VAL A 50 12.89 -8.55 1.91
C VAL A 50 12.39 -7.28 2.61
N LYS A 51 13.29 -6.32 2.78
CA LYS A 51 12.89 -4.99 3.23
C LYS A 51 12.33 -4.20 2.05
N PHE A 52 11.07 -3.79 2.15
CA PHE A 52 10.43 -2.92 1.15
C PHE A 52 9.56 -1.85 1.83
N ILE A 53 9.27 -0.79 1.07
CA ILE A 53 8.28 0.24 1.42
C ILE A 53 6.99 -0.09 0.68
N LEU A 54 5.88 -0.22 1.41
CA LEU A 54 4.54 -0.35 0.84
C LEU A 54 3.65 0.77 1.39
N LYS A 55 3.17 1.63 0.50
CA LYS A 55 2.31 2.77 0.82
C LYS A 55 0.96 2.66 0.11
N GLY A 56 -0.05 3.32 0.67
CA GLY A 56 -1.33 3.50 -0.01
C GLY A 56 -2.27 2.30 0.04
N THR A 57 -2.05 1.33 0.93
CA THR A 57 -2.97 0.18 1.10
C THR A 57 -4.40 0.63 1.44
N GLU A 58 -4.54 1.80 2.06
CA GLU A 58 -5.82 2.45 2.34
C GLU A 58 -6.63 2.80 1.08
N ASN A 59 -5.99 2.83 -0.09
CA ASN A 59 -6.62 3.10 -1.38
C ASN A 59 -7.18 1.83 -2.05
N LEU A 60 -6.90 0.64 -1.51
CA LEU A 60 -7.38 -0.61 -2.11
C LEU A 60 -8.92 -0.65 -2.13
N PRO A 61 -9.54 -0.92 -3.30
CA PRO A 61 -10.98 -1.06 -3.40
C PRO A 61 -11.48 -2.29 -2.62
N LYS A 62 -12.74 -2.28 -2.18
CA LYS A 62 -13.35 -3.48 -1.59
C LYS A 62 -13.54 -4.58 -2.63
N GLU A 63 -13.78 -4.19 -3.88
CA GLU A 63 -14.04 -5.11 -4.98
C GLU A 63 -12.72 -5.59 -5.61
N SER A 64 -12.54 -6.91 -5.71
CA SER A 64 -11.34 -7.53 -6.29
C SER A 64 -11.27 -7.43 -7.81
N ASN A 65 -12.39 -7.19 -8.50
CA ASN A 65 -12.50 -7.07 -9.96
C ASN A 65 -12.04 -5.70 -10.49
N SER A 66 -10.87 -5.27 -10.04
CA SER A 66 -10.24 -4.01 -10.45
C SER A 66 -9.08 -4.27 -11.43
N ILE A 67 -8.71 -3.24 -12.18
CA ILE A 67 -7.58 -3.26 -13.10
C ILE A 67 -6.40 -2.59 -12.42
N PHE A 68 -5.38 -3.36 -12.07
CA PHE A 68 -4.15 -2.92 -11.42
C PHE A 68 -3.14 -2.54 -12.51
N VAL A 69 -2.97 -1.25 -12.71
CA VAL A 69 -2.04 -0.66 -13.68
C VAL A 69 -0.73 -0.35 -12.98
N TYR A 70 0.37 -0.90 -13.49
CA TYR A 70 1.69 -0.70 -12.92
C TYR A 70 2.73 -0.32 -13.99
N ASN A 71 3.79 0.38 -13.57
CA ASN A 71 4.97 0.57 -14.38
C ASN A 71 5.88 -0.66 -14.21
N HIS A 72 6.38 -1.19 -15.31
CA HIS A 72 7.10 -2.43 -15.39
C HIS A 72 8.61 -2.19 -15.39
N LEU A 73 9.29 -2.82 -14.44
CA LEU A 73 10.72 -2.65 -14.23
C LEU A 73 11.49 -3.86 -14.74
N ASN A 74 12.72 -3.61 -15.22
CA ASN A 74 13.68 -4.66 -15.49
C ASN A 74 13.99 -5.43 -14.19
N ASN A 75 14.58 -6.60 -14.30
CA ASN A 75 15.24 -7.25 -13.18
C ASN A 75 16.76 -7.07 -13.31
N HIS A 76 17.47 -7.03 -12.19
CA HIS A 76 18.93 -7.11 -12.21
C HIS A 76 19.39 -8.46 -12.81
N ILE A 77 20.49 -8.46 -13.57
CA ILE A 77 21.00 -9.63 -14.29
C ILE A 77 21.33 -10.81 -13.35
N ASP A 78 21.75 -10.53 -12.12
CA ASP A 78 22.06 -11.56 -11.11
C ASP A 78 20.83 -12.37 -10.63
N TYR A 79 19.62 -11.86 -10.92
CA TYR A 79 18.36 -12.56 -10.65
C TYR A 79 17.86 -13.37 -11.86
N SER A 80 18.71 -13.56 -12.86
CA SER A 80 18.40 -14.44 -13.99
C SER A 80 18.33 -15.90 -13.52
N VAL A 81 17.27 -16.57 -13.96
CA VAL A 81 17.01 -17.98 -13.65
C VAL A 81 17.76 -18.86 -14.65
N PHE A 82 17.75 -18.46 -15.92
CA PHE A 82 18.51 -19.00 -17.04
C PHE A 82 19.06 -17.86 -17.90
N ASP A 83 19.97 -18.18 -18.82
CA ASP A 83 20.59 -17.20 -19.72
C ASP A 83 19.54 -16.44 -20.56
N ASP A 84 18.41 -17.07 -20.87
CA ASP A 84 17.30 -16.53 -21.68
C ASP A 84 16.09 -16.09 -20.84
N PHE A 85 16.12 -16.21 -19.50
CA PHE A 85 14.90 -16.02 -18.70
C PHE A 85 15.09 -15.43 -17.30
N GLN A 86 14.25 -14.42 -17.02
CA GLN A 86 14.07 -13.80 -15.71
C GLN A 86 12.60 -13.84 -15.30
N ILE A 87 12.33 -14.14 -14.03
CA ILE A 87 10.98 -14.06 -13.46
C ILE A 87 10.72 -12.63 -12.99
N THR A 88 9.77 -11.92 -13.58
CA THR A 88 9.47 -10.51 -13.28
C THR A 88 9.10 -10.28 -11.82
N LEU A 89 9.89 -9.54 -11.05
CA LEU A 89 9.64 -9.38 -9.61
C LEU A 89 8.43 -8.50 -9.30
N ASP A 90 8.22 -7.44 -10.08
CA ASP A 90 7.19 -6.43 -9.85
C ASP A 90 5.75 -6.97 -9.96
N SER A 91 5.41 -7.66 -11.05
CA SER A 91 4.07 -8.19 -11.27
C SER A 91 3.75 -9.35 -10.32
N HIS A 92 4.79 -10.11 -9.90
CA HIS A 92 4.66 -11.13 -8.87
C HIS A 92 4.53 -10.52 -7.47
N PHE A 93 5.14 -9.37 -7.19
CA PHE A 93 4.89 -8.59 -5.97
C PHE A 93 3.43 -8.15 -5.88
N ILE A 94 2.87 -7.63 -6.98
CA ILE A 94 1.43 -7.26 -7.04
C ILE A 94 0.56 -8.50 -6.77
N SER A 95 0.85 -9.62 -7.43
CA SER A 95 0.04 -10.84 -7.29
C SER A 95 0.09 -11.41 -5.86
N SER A 96 1.25 -11.35 -5.20
CA SER A 96 1.47 -11.95 -3.87
C SER A 96 1.20 -10.99 -2.70
N ILE A 97 1.85 -9.83 -2.68
CA ILE A 97 1.82 -8.88 -1.55
C ILE A 97 0.58 -8.00 -1.56
N ILE A 98 -0.03 -7.79 -2.74
CA ILE A 98 -1.26 -7.00 -2.85
C ILE A 98 -2.47 -7.91 -3.05
N LEU A 99 -2.54 -8.63 -4.18
CA LEU A 99 -3.76 -9.32 -4.57
C LEU A 99 -4.05 -10.53 -3.68
N LYS A 100 -3.11 -11.46 -3.56
CA LYS A 100 -3.29 -12.65 -2.73
C LYS A 100 -3.53 -12.29 -1.27
N LYS A 101 -2.78 -11.32 -0.73
CA LYS A 101 -2.93 -10.88 0.66
C LYS A 101 -4.30 -10.26 0.94
N TYR A 102 -4.71 -9.27 0.15
CA TYR A 102 -5.91 -8.47 0.46
C TYR A 102 -7.20 -9.00 -0.15
N TYR A 103 -7.14 -9.90 -1.14
CA TYR A 103 -8.33 -10.45 -1.82
C TYR A 103 -8.36 -11.98 -1.88
N ALA A 104 -7.42 -12.66 -1.21
CA ALA A 104 -7.27 -14.12 -1.23
C ALA A 104 -7.07 -14.74 -2.63
N ASN A 105 -6.86 -13.92 -3.67
CA ASN A 105 -6.78 -14.30 -5.07
C ASN A 105 -5.60 -13.56 -5.72
N PRO A 106 -4.68 -14.24 -6.43
CA PRO A 106 -3.50 -13.61 -7.02
C PRO A 106 -3.79 -12.78 -8.28
N GLY A 107 -5.02 -12.81 -8.78
CA GLY A 107 -5.46 -12.13 -10.00
C GLY A 107 -5.00 -12.82 -11.28
N THR A 108 -5.25 -12.14 -12.39
CA THR A 108 -4.86 -12.56 -13.73
C THR A 108 -3.94 -11.50 -14.33
N ARG A 109 -2.70 -11.89 -14.63
CA ARG A 109 -1.74 -11.01 -15.28
C ARG A 109 -1.96 -10.94 -16.79
N VAL A 110 -1.52 -9.84 -17.38
CA VAL A 110 -1.33 -9.70 -18.82
C VAL A 110 0.15 -9.91 -19.11
N VAL A 111 0.47 -10.93 -19.90
CA VAL A 111 1.84 -11.36 -20.19
C VAL A 111 2.05 -11.37 -21.68
N ARG A 112 3.25 -11.01 -22.16
CA ARG A 112 3.54 -11.10 -23.59
C ARG A 112 3.62 -12.56 -24.07
N CYS A 113 3.42 -12.77 -25.36
CA CYS A 113 3.82 -14.01 -26.01
C CYS A 113 5.35 -14.14 -25.98
N SER A 114 5.85 -15.38 -25.88
CA SER A 114 7.26 -15.71 -26.07
C SER A 114 7.60 -15.70 -27.56
N LEU A 115 8.85 -15.40 -27.88
CA LEU A 115 9.45 -15.74 -29.17
C LEU A 115 9.73 -17.26 -29.23
N GLN A 116 10.04 -17.78 -30.42
CA GLN A 116 10.26 -19.21 -30.64
C GLN A 116 11.48 -19.75 -29.88
N ASP A 117 12.50 -18.91 -29.68
CA ASP A 117 13.75 -19.21 -28.99
C ASP A 117 13.67 -19.04 -27.45
N GLU A 118 12.61 -18.41 -26.93
CA GLU A 118 12.42 -18.19 -25.48
C GLU A 118 11.73 -19.38 -24.80
N ILE A 119 12.38 -20.54 -24.82
CA ILE A 119 11.83 -21.81 -24.32
C ILE A 119 11.47 -21.71 -22.83
N ASN A 120 12.35 -21.13 -22.00
CA ASN A 120 12.09 -21.03 -20.56
C ASN A 120 10.96 -20.06 -20.23
N HIS A 121 10.82 -18.98 -20.99
CA HIS A 121 9.66 -18.08 -20.87
C HIS A 121 8.35 -18.81 -21.20
N PHE A 122 8.33 -19.57 -22.30
CA PHE A 122 7.15 -20.35 -22.69
C PHE A 122 6.77 -21.34 -21.58
N ASN A 123 7.72 -22.20 -21.19
CA ASN A 123 7.50 -23.27 -20.20
C ASN A 123 6.99 -22.73 -18.86
N TYR A 124 7.49 -21.58 -18.42
CA TYR A 124 7.04 -20.97 -17.18
C TYR A 124 5.62 -20.39 -17.32
N TYR A 125 5.39 -19.52 -18.31
CA TYR A 125 4.14 -18.77 -18.39
C TYR A 125 2.94 -19.57 -18.90
N ASP A 126 3.17 -20.67 -19.62
CA ASP A 126 2.12 -21.58 -20.08
C ASP A 126 1.35 -22.23 -18.92
N LYS A 127 2.01 -22.44 -17.78
CA LYS A 127 1.42 -23.04 -16.58
C LYS A 127 0.32 -22.20 -15.91
N PHE A 128 0.19 -20.92 -16.27
CA PHE A 128 -0.67 -19.99 -15.55
C PHE A 128 -1.93 -19.56 -16.29
N ASP A 129 -2.11 -19.88 -17.58
CA ASP A 129 -3.22 -19.41 -18.41
C ASP A 129 -3.53 -17.90 -18.25
N TYR A 130 -2.47 -17.08 -18.23
CA TYR A 130 -2.61 -15.62 -18.17
C TYR A 130 -3.14 -15.05 -19.50
N VAL A 131 -3.61 -13.80 -19.47
CA VAL A 131 -4.03 -13.11 -20.70
C VAL A 131 -2.77 -12.80 -21.53
N ARG A 132 -2.66 -13.41 -22.72
CA ARG A 132 -1.51 -13.23 -23.61
C ARG A 132 -1.73 -12.13 -24.65
N VAL A 133 -0.67 -11.38 -24.94
CA VAL A 133 -0.65 -10.34 -25.97
C VAL A 133 0.68 -10.36 -26.73
N PHE A 134 0.66 -10.07 -28.04
CA PHE A 134 1.88 -9.78 -28.78
C PHE A 134 2.33 -8.34 -28.47
N ALA A 135 3.59 -8.18 -28.06
CA ALA A 135 4.22 -6.90 -27.80
C ALA A 135 5.08 -6.47 -28.99
N GLN A 136 5.16 -5.16 -29.25
CA GLN A 136 6.05 -4.58 -30.25
C GLN A 136 7.49 -5.03 -29.89
N ASN A 137 8.24 -5.63 -30.81
CA ASN A 137 9.54 -6.31 -30.61
C ASN A 137 9.51 -7.78 -30.13
N PHE A 138 8.35 -8.32 -29.76
CA PHE A 138 8.19 -9.74 -29.37
C PHE A 138 7.13 -10.40 -30.26
N ILE A 139 7.37 -10.33 -31.57
CA ILE A 139 6.49 -10.83 -32.62
C ILE A 139 7.29 -11.84 -33.46
N PRO A 140 6.81 -13.08 -33.60
CA PRO A 140 7.40 -14.05 -34.51
C PRO A 140 7.46 -13.52 -35.96
N PRO A 141 8.55 -13.78 -36.71
CA PRO A 141 8.76 -13.22 -38.05
C PRO A 141 7.70 -13.65 -39.09
N ASP A 142 7.00 -14.75 -38.83
CA ASP A 142 6.00 -15.38 -39.69
C ASP A 142 4.55 -14.90 -39.45
N ILE A 143 4.34 -14.02 -38.47
CA ILE A 143 3.00 -13.50 -38.12
C ILE A 143 2.73 -12.14 -38.79
N SER A 144 1.61 -12.04 -39.51
CA SER A 144 1.15 -10.79 -40.12
C SER A 144 0.52 -9.82 -39.11
N TYR A 145 0.56 -8.52 -39.44
CA TYR A 145 -0.06 -7.48 -38.60
C TYR A 145 -1.57 -7.71 -38.34
N SER A 146 -2.31 -8.23 -39.33
CA SER A 146 -3.74 -8.52 -39.17
C SER A 146 -3.99 -9.65 -38.17
N GLN A 147 -3.14 -10.69 -38.18
CA GLN A 147 -3.17 -11.78 -37.20
C GLN A 147 -2.85 -11.27 -35.80
N ILE A 148 -1.85 -10.40 -35.64
CA ILE A 148 -1.51 -9.76 -34.36
C ILE A 148 -2.70 -8.97 -33.83
N LYS A 149 -3.29 -8.12 -34.68
CA LYS A 149 -4.45 -7.30 -34.31
C LYS A 149 -5.64 -8.16 -33.90
N SER A 150 -5.89 -9.24 -34.63
CA SER A 150 -6.96 -10.20 -34.31
C SER A 150 -6.68 -10.91 -32.97
N PHE A 151 -5.47 -11.42 -32.76
CA PHE A 151 -5.05 -12.09 -31.53
C PHE A 151 -5.15 -11.15 -30.33
N ASN A 152 -4.59 -9.95 -30.43
CA ASN A 152 -4.63 -8.94 -29.37
C ASN A 152 -6.05 -8.43 -29.11
N LYS A 153 -7.03 -8.64 -30.00
CA LYS A 153 -8.45 -8.37 -29.69
C LYS A 153 -8.98 -9.31 -28.59
N SER A 154 -8.41 -10.53 -28.47
CA SER A 154 -8.77 -11.48 -27.42
C SER A 154 -8.42 -10.98 -26.01
N PHE A 155 -7.48 -10.03 -25.88
CA PHE A 155 -7.18 -9.32 -24.63
C PHE A 155 -8.48 -8.81 -23.98
N TYR A 156 -9.32 -8.11 -24.74
CA TYR A 156 -10.55 -7.54 -24.20
C TYR A 156 -11.50 -8.62 -23.72
N THR A 157 -11.79 -9.63 -24.54
CA THR A 157 -12.74 -10.70 -24.19
C THR A 157 -12.25 -11.49 -22.97
N LYS A 158 -10.97 -11.88 -22.94
CA LYS A 158 -10.39 -12.63 -21.81
C LYS A 158 -10.37 -11.79 -20.53
N SER A 159 -9.88 -10.56 -20.59
CA SER A 159 -9.86 -9.68 -19.41
C SER A 159 -11.25 -9.33 -18.89
N ILE A 160 -12.23 -9.12 -19.78
CA ILE A 160 -13.64 -8.90 -19.38
C ILE A 160 -14.19 -10.13 -18.66
N ASN A 161 -13.93 -11.34 -19.15
CA ASN A 161 -14.39 -12.57 -18.52
C ASN A 161 -13.77 -12.74 -17.13
N GLU A 162 -12.49 -12.45 -16.97
CA GLU A 162 -11.81 -12.52 -15.68
C GLU A 162 -12.35 -11.49 -14.67
N LEU A 163 -12.57 -10.24 -15.10
CA LEU A 163 -13.18 -9.21 -14.27
C LEU A 163 -14.62 -9.59 -13.85
N LYS A 164 -15.40 -10.21 -14.75
CA LYS A 164 -16.75 -10.73 -14.43
C LYS A 164 -16.72 -11.88 -13.41
N LYS A 165 -15.67 -12.70 -13.39
CA LYS A 165 -15.46 -13.75 -12.39
C LYS A 165 -15.00 -13.21 -11.03
N GLY A 166 -14.74 -11.91 -10.91
CA GLY A 166 -14.20 -11.32 -9.68
C GLY A 166 -12.68 -11.21 -9.64
N ASN A 167 -11.97 -11.62 -10.71
CA ASN A 167 -10.51 -11.60 -10.74
C ASN A 167 -9.98 -10.21 -11.12
N GLY A 168 -8.99 -9.72 -10.37
CA GLY A 168 -8.27 -8.50 -10.73
C GLY A 168 -7.37 -8.71 -11.95
N ILE A 169 -7.23 -7.70 -12.80
CA ILE A 169 -6.32 -7.72 -13.95
C ILE A 169 -5.06 -6.93 -13.63
N VAL A 170 -3.89 -7.56 -13.69
CA VAL A 170 -2.59 -6.88 -13.51
C VAL A 170 -1.97 -6.64 -14.88
N VAL A 171 -1.72 -5.38 -15.23
CA VAL A 171 -1.31 -5.00 -16.58
C VAL A 171 -0.40 -3.78 -16.58
N SER A 172 0.67 -3.85 -17.38
CA SER A 172 1.53 -2.70 -17.63
C SER A 172 1.15 -2.04 -18.96
N PRO A 173 0.68 -0.77 -18.95
CA PRO A 173 0.31 -0.06 -20.16
C PRO A 173 1.52 0.38 -20.99
N GLU A 174 2.72 0.50 -20.42
CA GLU A 174 3.93 0.82 -21.23
C GLU A 174 4.37 -0.36 -22.10
N GLY A 175 4.02 -1.59 -21.69
CA GLY A 175 4.24 -2.81 -22.46
C GLY A 175 5.70 -3.25 -22.61
N PHE A 176 6.63 -2.58 -21.94
CA PHE A 176 8.05 -2.91 -21.87
C PHE A 176 8.57 -2.68 -20.46
N SER A 177 9.50 -3.50 -20.01
CA SER A 177 10.24 -3.27 -18.78
C SER A 177 11.32 -2.20 -19.01
N ARG A 178 11.57 -1.37 -18.00
CA ARG A 178 12.58 -0.29 -18.03
C ARG A 178 13.36 -0.19 -16.72
N LYS A 179 14.43 0.59 -16.70
CA LYS A 179 15.05 1.00 -15.42
C LYS A 179 14.09 1.91 -14.65
N THR A 180 14.23 1.94 -13.33
CA THR A 180 13.37 2.75 -12.45
C THR A 180 13.31 4.22 -12.88
N GLU A 181 14.45 4.81 -13.22
CA GLU A 181 14.56 6.24 -13.58
C GLU A 181 13.98 6.55 -14.98
N GLU A 182 13.79 5.53 -15.81
CA GLU A 182 13.28 5.62 -17.19
C GLU A 182 11.80 5.20 -17.30
N SER A 183 11.22 4.71 -16.20
CA SER A 183 9.87 4.18 -16.13
C SER A 183 8.87 5.22 -15.56
N PRO A 184 7.62 5.24 -16.03
CA PRO A 184 7.13 4.53 -17.20
C PRO A 184 7.55 5.20 -18.52
N GLY A 185 7.66 4.40 -19.58
CA GLY A 185 7.57 4.85 -20.96
C GLY A 185 6.16 5.30 -21.34
N ASP A 186 5.89 5.33 -22.64
CA ASP A 186 4.59 5.78 -23.14
C ASP A 186 3.49 4.75 -22.92
N PHE A 187 2.41 5.17 -22.27
CA PHE A 187 1.27 4.31 -22.00
C PHE A 187 0.44 4.03 -23.26
N LYS A 188 0.17 2.75 -23.50
CA LYS A 188 -0.76 2.29 -24.52
C LYS A 188 -2.20 2.44 -24.04
N ILE A 189 -3.08 2.87 -24.94
CA ILE A 189 -4.50 3.14 -24.65
C ILE A 189 -5.34 1.88 -24.33
N GLY A 190 -4.83 0.67 -24.62
CA GLY A 190 -5.62 -0.57 -24.62
C GLY A 190 -6.26 -0.91 -23.27
N VAL A 191 -5.55 -0.75 -22.16
CA VAL A 191 -6.11 -1.00 -20.82
C VAL A 191 -7.19 0.02 -20.44
N PHE A 192 -7.03 1.27 -20.86
CA PHE A 192 -8.02 2.32 -20.59
C PHE A 192 -9.28 2.11 -21.44
N LYS A 193 -9.15 1.61 -22.68
CA LYS A 193 -10.29 1.10 -23.47
C LYS A 193 -10.98 -0.07 -22.78
N LEU A 194 -10.23 -1.04 -22.26
CA LEU A 194 -10.79 -2.17 -21.52
C LEU A 194 -11.69 -1.70 -20.37
N ALA A 195 -11.26 -0.70 -19.60
CA ALA A 195 -12.04 -0.15 -18.49
C ALA A 195 -13.39 0.44 -18.95
N THR A 196 -13.49 0.99 -20.15
CA THR A 196 -14.76 1.54 -20.68
C THR A 196 -15.75 0.47 -21.17
N LYS A 197 -15.27 -0.72 -21.54
CA LYS A 197 -16.06 -1.83 -22.13
C LYS A 197 -16.98 -2.56 -21.15
N LEU A 198 -16.79 -2.37 -19.85
CA LEU A 198 -17.57 -3.01 -18.79
C LEU A 198 -18.56 -2.02 -18.18
N LYS A 199 -19.76 -2.49 -17.85
CA LYS A 199 -20.79 -1.75 -17.12
C LYS A 199 -21.25 -2.57 -15.91
N PRO A 200 -21.16 -2.04 -14.67
CA PRO A 200 -20.46 -0.81 -14.30
C PRO A 200 -18.95 -0.89 -14.63
N GLN A 201 -18.31 0.26 -14.90
CA GLN A 201 -16.87 0.28 -15.18
C GLN A 201 -16.07 -0.22 -13.96
N PRO A 202 -15.06 -1.10 -14.16
CA PRO A 202 -14.13 -1.48 -13.10
C PRO A 202 -13.30 -0.28 -12.68
N LYS A 203 -12.79 -0.32 -11.44
CA LYS A 203 -11.81 0.66 -10.98
C LYS A 203 -10.44 0.34 -11.61
N ILE A 204 -9.72 1.36 -12.02
CA ILE A 204 -8.29 1.32 -12.29
C ILE A 204 -7.58 1.69 -10.98
N VAL A 205 -6.69 0.81 -10.54
CA VAL A 205 -5.85 0.96 -9.35
C VAL A 205 -4.41 1.20 -9.81
N PRO A 206 -3.85 2.41 -9.67
CA PRO A 206 -2.46 2.67 -10.05
C PRO A 206 -1.51 2.12 -8.98
N VAL A 207 -0.50 1.36 -9.40
CA VAL A 207 0.49 0.72 -8.53
C VAL A 207 1.89 1.12 -8.98
N ILE A 208 2.46 2.09 -8.29
CA ILE A 208 3.76 2.68 -8.61
C ILE A 208 4.85 1.78 -8.04
N MET A 209 5.84 1.44 -8.87
CA MET A 209 6.94 0.55 -8.52
C MET A 209 8.28 1.29 -8.69
N ALA A 210 9.19 1.13 -7.73
CA ALA A 210 10.55 1.64 -7.82
C ALA A 210 11.57 0.66 -7.24
N ASN A 211 12.76 0.64 -7.85
CA ASN A 211 13.95 -0.12 -7.49
C ASN A 211 13.88 -1.65 -7.66
N PHE A 212 12.82 -2.22 -8.26
CA PHE A 212 12.76 -3.67 -8.51
C PHE A 212 13.80 -4.15 -9.55
N ASP A 213 14.42 -3.22 -10.26
CA ASP A 213 15.54 -3.41 -11.20
C ASP A 213 16.92 -3.42 -10.55
N LYS A 214 16.99 -3.18 -9.23
CA LYS A 214 18.23 -3.10 -8.46
C LYS A 214 18.42 -4.34 -7.58
N LEU A 215 19.64 -4.56 -7.11
CA LEU A 215 19.90 -5.59 -6.11
C LEU A 215 19.27 -5.21 -4.76
N LEU A 216 18.79 -6.21 -4.01
CA LEU A 216 18.25 -6.06 -2.67
C LEU A 216 19.28 -5.51 -1.69
N SER A 217 20.57 -5.80 -1.91
CA SER A 217 21.65 -5.23 -1.12
C SER A 217 21.93 -3.76 -1.39
N GLU A 218 21.50 -3.24 -2.55
CA GLU A 218 21.81 -1.89 -3.02
C GLU A 218 20.65 -0.92 -2.86
N ALA A 219 19.41 -1.41 -2.96
CA ALA A 219 18.23 -0.56 -2.91
C ALA A 219 17.05 -1.23 -2.19
N THR A 220 16.28 -0.40 -1.47
CA THR A 220 14.98 -0.81 -0.92
C THR A 220 13.94 -0.78 -2.04
N TYR A 221 13.25 -1.89 -2.24
CA TYR A 221 12.09 -1.96 -3.15
C TYR A 221 10.96 -1.11 -2.60
N LYS A 222 10.26 -0.39 -3.48
CA LYS A 222 9.19 0.51 -3.08
C LYS A 222 7.96 0.31 -3.96
N CYS A 223 6.81 0.31 -3.31
CA CYS A 223 5.51 0.22 -3.94
C CYS A 223 4.56 1.25 -3.29
N GLU A 224 3.86 2.02 -4.11
CA GLU A 224 2.79 2.91 -3.65
C GLU A 224 1.51 2.70 -4.46
N ILE A 225 0.41 2.43 -3.77
CA ILE A 225 -0.92 2.23 -4.36
C ILE A 225 -1.64 3.58 -4.33
N MET A 226 -1.95 4.13 -5.50
CA MET A 226 -2.64 5.41 -5.61
C MET A 226 -4.15 5.23 -5.51
N LYS A 227 -4.87 6.35 -5.31
CA LYS A 227 -6.33 6.35 -5.25
C LYS A 227 -6.92 5.78 -6.56
N PRO A 228 -7.82 4.78 -6.47
CA PRO A 228 -8.45 4.22 -7.65
C PRO A 228 -9.47 5.18 -8.27
N PHE A 229 -9.70 5.01 -9.57
CA PHE A 229 -10.66 5.81 -10.34
C PHE A 229 -11.36 4.94 -11.39
N LYS A 230 -12.48 5.43 -11.93
CA LYS A 230 -13.12 4.90 -13.14
C LYS A 230 -12.88 5.86 -14.30
N MET A 231 -12.89 5.37 -15.53
CA MET A 231 -12.82 6.25 -16.70
C MET A 231 -13.99 7.25 -16.73
N SER A 232 -15.16 6.85 -16.23
CA SER A 232 -16.33 7.69 -16.06
C SER A 232 -16.12 8.88 -15.12
N ASP A 233 -15.21 8.77 -14.14
CA ASP A 233 -14.87 9.88 -13.22
C ASP A 233 -14.18 11.03 -13.98
N HIS A 234 -13.62 10.72 -15.16
CA HIS A 234 -13.01 11.66 -16.10
C HIS A 234 -13.90 11.94 -17.31
N GLY A 235 -15.18 11.56 -17.25
CA GLY A 235 -16.15 11.78 -18.32
C GLY A 235 -15.98 10.86 -19.54
N ILE A 236 -15.20 9.78 -19.44
CA ILE A 236 -14.94 8.84 -20.54
C ILE A 236 -15.77 7.56 -20.35
N ASN A 237 -16.76 7.37 -21.20
CA ASN A 237 -17.76 6.30 -21.06
C ASN A 237 -17.72 5.24 -22.17
N ASP A 238 -17.03 5.53 -23.27
CA ASP A 238 -16.94 4.69 -24.47
C ASP A 238 -15.47 4.49 -24.90
N GLU A 239 -15.18 3.36 -25.54
CA GLU A 239 -13.83 3.00 -25.99
C GLU A 239 -13.31 3.84 -27.16
N ASN A 240 -14.22 4.53 -27.85
CA ASN A 240 -13.93 5.43 -28.97
C ASN A 240 -14.08 6.91 -28.59
N ASP A 241 -14.24 7.21 -27.30
CA ASP A 241 -14.28 8.60 -26.82
C ASP A 241 -12.96 9.32 -27.19
N PRO A 242 -13.02 10.44 -27.93
CA PRO A 242 -11.81 11.14 -28.38
C PRO A 242 -10.95 11.63 -27.20
N LYS A 243 -11.54 11.90 -26.03
CA LYS A 243 -10.81 12.33 -24.83
C LYS A 243 -9.84 11.28 -24.30
N LEU A 244 -10.00 10.01 -24.71
CA LEU A 244 -9.19 8.92 -24.20
C LEU A 244 -7.70 9.10 -24.50
N VAL A 245 -7.35 9.63 -25.68
CA VAL A 245 -5.95 9.82 -26.08
C VAL A 245 -5.28 10.88 -25.20
N ASP A 246 -5.91 12.04 -25.05
CA ASP A 246 -5.40 13.12 -24.22
C ASP A 246 -5.34 12.74 -22.75
N PHE A 247 -6.38 12.05 -22.25
CA PHE A 247 -6.38 11.50 -20.88
C PHE A 247 -5.18 10.58 -20.64
N VAL A 248 -4.91 9.62 -21.54
CA VAL A 248 -3.80 8.69 -21.35
C VAL A 248 -2.46 9.41 -21.36
N LYS A 249 -2.29 10.43 -22.20
CA LYS A 249 -1.09 11.26 -22.24
C LYS A 249 -0.88 12.02 -20.92
N ASP A 250 -1.90 12.70 -20.43
CA ASP A 250 -1.83 13.48 -19.18
C ASP A 250 -1.62 12.55 -17.97
N TYR A 251 -2.34 11.43 -17.95
CA TYR A 251 -2.22 10.42 -16.91
C TYR A 251 -0.83 9.77 -16.90
N ASN A 252 -0.23 9.52 -18.05
CA ASN A 252 1.14 9.01 -18.15
C ASN A 252 2.16 10.03 -17.62
N ALA A 253 1.98 11.32 -17.89
CA ALA A 253 2.83 12.38 -17.33
C ALA A 253 2.69 12.49 -15.81
N GLN A 254 1.47 12.40 -15.27
CA GLN A 254 1.23 12.32 -13.84
C GLN A 254 1.91 11.09 -13.21
N TYR A 255 1.80 9.93 -13.86
CA TYR A 255 2.41 8.70 -13.40
C TYR A 255 3.94 8.80 -13.31
N LYS A 256 4.59 9.44 -14.29
CA LYS A 256 6.04 9.74 -14.26
C LYS A 256 6.43 10.56 -13.04
N ASN A 257 5.60 11.52 -12.63
CA ASN A 257 5.86 12.30 -11.42
C ASN A 257 5.74 11.45 -10.15
N TRP A 258 4.75 10.55 -10.08
CA TRP A 258 4.63 9.63 -8.95
C TRP A 258 5.82 8.67 -8.82
N VAL A 259 6.37 8.16 -9.93
CA VAL A 259 7.59 7.35 -9.88
C VAL A 259 8.76 8.17 -9.33
N LYS A 260 8.95 9.42 -9.80
CA LYS A 260 10.00 10.32 -9.29
C LYS A 260 9.86 10.60 -7.79
N ASP A 261 8.64 10.84 -7.33
CA ASP A 261 8.34 11.06 -5.91
C ASP A 261 8.62 9.79 -5.08
N LEU A 262 8.29 8.60 -5.60
CA LEU A 262 8.55 7.35 -4.89
C LEU A 262 10.05 7.00 -4.83
N ILE A 263 10.83 7.38 -5.85
CA ILE A 263 12.29 7.19 -5.86
C ILE A 263 12.94 7.90 -4.66
N ILE A 264 12.51 9.13 -4.36
CA ILE A 264 13.09 9.92 -3.26
C ILE A 264 12.54 9.54 -1.88
N GLU A 265 11.43 8.81 -1.80
CA GLU A 265 10.82 8.41 -0.53
C GLU A 265 11.78 7.60 0.34
N ASP A 266 11.96 8.01 1.59
CA ASP A 266 12.86 7.37 2.53
C ASP A 266 12.12 6.79 3.74
N LEU A 267 12.84 6.04 4.58
CA LEU A 267 12.31 5.44 5.81
C LEU A 267 12.33 6.39 7.02
N ASN A 268 12.83 7.62 6.85
CA ASN A 268 12.95 8.68 7.86
C ASN A 268 11.87 9.77 7.73
N PHE A 269 10.93 9.62 6.79
CA PHE A 269 9.75 10.48 6.62
C PHE A 269 10.07 11.93 6.21
N GLU A 270 11.21 12.23 5.61
CA GLU A 270 11.67 13.61 5.39
C GLU A 270 10.65 14.44 4.59
N GLY A 271 10.06 13.85 3.55
CA GLY A 271 9.05 14.48 2.72
C GLY A 271 7.75 14.83 3.48
N GLU A 272 7.26 13.92 4.32
CA GLU A 272 6.06 14.16 5.14
C GLU A 272 6.34 15.21 6.23
N LEU A 273 7.48 15.10 6.92
CA LEU A 273 7.89 16.04 7.97
C LEU A 273 8.06 17.45 7.42
N LYS A 274 8.62 17.62 6.22
CA LYS A 274 8.72 18.94 5.56
C LYS A 274 7.35 19.57 5.32
N LYS A 275 6.36 18.78 4.90
CA LYS A 275 4.97 19.25 4.70
C LYS A 275 4.34 19.64 6.03
N LEU A 276 4.52 18.84 7.09
CA LEU A 276 4.00 19.14 8.42
C LEU A 276 4.62 20.41 9.01
N LYS A 277 5.93 20.62 8.88
CA LYS A 277 6.58 21.87 9.31
C LYS A 277 5.99 23.10 8.63
N LYS A 278 5.74 23.01 7.32
CA LYS A 278 5.08 24.09 6.56
C LYS A 278 3.63 24.32 7.03
N LEU A 279 2.91 23.26 7.38
CA LEU A 279 1.56 23.36 7.94
C LEU A 279 1.59 24.13 9.27
N VAL A 280 2.53 23.79 10.16
CA VAL A 280 2.71 24.42 11.47
C VAL A 280 3.09 25.90 11.31
N SER A 281 4.06 26.22 10.46
CA SER A 281 4.49 27.62 10.23
C SER A 281 3.39 28.51 9.68
N ASN A 282 2.47 27.94 8.91
CA ASN A 282 1.34 28.68 8.33
C ASN A 282 0.18 28.88 9.32
N LYS A 283 0.20 28.20 10.47
CA LYS A 283 -0.86 28.25 11.47
C LYS A 283 -0.63 29.41 12.45
N LYS A 284 -1.07 30.60 12.04
CA LYS A 284 -0.85 31.85 12.81
C LYS A 284 -1.68 31.94 14.10
N GLU A 285 -2.88 31.40 14.10
CA GLU A 285 -3.73 31.37 15.30
C GLU A 285 -3.31 30.21 16.20
N THR A 286 -3.06 30.51 17.49
CA THR A 286 -2.64 29.54 18.49
C THR A 286 -3.64 29.34 19.63
N ASN A 287 -4.71 30.13 19.68
CA ASN A 287 -5.77 29.97 20.66
C ASN A 287 -6.61 28.71 20.37
N ASN A 288 -7.10 28.07 21.45
CA ASN A 288 -7.96 26.89 21.43
C ASN A 288 -7.46 25.75 20.49
N GLN A 289 -6.15 25.53 20.46
CA GLN A 289 -5.53 24.55 19.58
C GLN A 289 -5.82 23.10 20.03
N LEU A 290 -6.36 22.31 19.11
CA LEU A 290 -6.57 20.87 19.23
C LEU A 290 -5.63 20.17 18.25
N VAL A 291 -4.49 19.69 18.74
CA VAL A 291 -3.44 19.12 17.91
C VAL A 291 -3.54 17.59 17.93
N PHE A 292 -3.58 16.96 16.76
CA PHE A 292 -3.59 15.51 16.63
C PHE A 292 -2.20 15.03 16.22
N TYR A 293 -1.66 14.04 16.94
CA TYR A 293 -0.31 13.52 16.71
C TYR A 293 -0.25 12.00 16.75
N GLY A 294 0.40 11.39 15.75
CA GLY A 294 0.48 9.94 15.66
C GLY A 294 0.82 9.48 14.25
N SER A 295 0.53 8.20 13.97
CA SER A 295 0.81 7.62 12.66
C SER A 295 -0.39 7.70 11.69
N SER A 296 -0.62 6.66 10.88
CA SER A 296 -1.61 6.65 9.80
C SER A 296 -3.05 6.85 10.25
N THR A 297 -3.46 6.39 11.44
CA THR A 297 -4.80 6.68 11.99
C THR A 297 -5.05 8.19 12.14
N ILE A 298 -4.01 8.97 12.43
CA ILE A 298 -4.11 10.43 12.52
C ILE A 298 -3.92 11.04 11.12
N ARG A 299 -2.84 10.66 10.40
CA ARG A 299 -2.51 11.19 9.07
C ARG A 299 -3.68 11.08 8.08
N LEU A 300 -4.44 9.99 8.13
CA LEU A 300 -5.52 9.70 7.18
C LEU A 300 -6.87 10.29 7.56
N TRP A 301 -6.97 11.04 8.66
CA TRP A 301 -8.20 11.69 9.09
C TRP A 301 -8.51 12.95 8.25
N LYS A 302 -9.05 12.74 7.05
CA LYS A 302 -9.27 13.80 6.04
C LYS A 302 -10.24 14.90 6.48
N ARG A 303 -11.22 14.56 7.32
CA ARG A 303 -12.31 15.45 7.75
C ARG A 303 -12.06 16.15 9.08
N LEU A 304 -10.85 16.06 9.62
CA LEU A 304 -10.52 16.49 10.98
C LEU A 304 -10.93 17.95 11.27
N ALA A 305 -10.67 18.89 10.38
CA ALA A 305 -11.06 20.30 10.55
C ALA A 305 -12.59 20.50 10.56
N SER A 306 -13.32 19.81 9.70
CA SER A 306 -14.80 19.85 9.70
C SER A 306 -15.42 19.09 10.86
N ASP A 307 -14.76 18.01 11.31
CA ASP A 307 -15.26 17.19 12.41
C ASP A 307 -15.14 17.95 13.73
N PHE A 308 -14.11 18.78 13.94
CA PHE A 308 -13.89 19.57 15.16
C PHE A 308 -13.85 21.08 14.88
N SER A 309 -14.87 21.60 14.18
CA SER A 309 -14.93 23.00 13.72
C SER A 309 -14.87 24.07 14.82
N ASN A 310 -15.20 23.71 16.06
CA ASN A 310 -15.12 24.63 17.21
C ASN A 310 -13.68 24.79 17.75
N PHE A 311 -12.75 23.97 17.26
CA PHE A 311 -11.37 23.97 17.68
C PHE A 311 -10.47 24.40 16.54
N ASN A 312 -9.37 25.06 16.93
CA ASN A 312 -8.31 25.38 16.01
C ASN A 312 -7.44 24.13 15.77
N THR A 313 -7.92 23.26 14.88
CA THR A 313 -7.32 21.94 14.70
C THR A 313 -6.05 21.94 13.86
N ILE A 314 -5.13 21.02 14.19
CA ILE A 314 -3.93 20.73 13.41
C ILE A 314 -3.71 19.21 13.37
N ASN A 315 -3.48 18.66 12.18
CA ASN A 315 -3.12 17.26 11.99
C ASN A 315 -1.62 17.14 11.75
N LEU A 316 -0.90 16.58 12.73
CA LEU A 316 0.54 16.34 12.68
C LEU A 316 0.89 14.86 12.51
N GLY A 317 -0.02 14.07 11.91
CA GLY A 317 0.22 12.65 11.67
C GLY A 317 1.12 12.41 10.46
N PHE A 318 2.03 11.43 10.57
CA PHE A 318 2.86 10.94 9.47
C PHE A 318 2.93 9.40 9.42
N GLY A 319 2.93 8.81 8.23
CA GLY A 319 2.66 7.39 8.00
C GLY A 319 3.76 6.48 8.54
N GLY A 320 3.42 5.29 9.04
CA GLY A 320 4.40 4.30 9.50
C GLY A 320 5.18 4.61 10.78
N ALA A 321 5.08 5.84 11.31
CA ALA A 321 5.79 6.29 12.51
C ALA A 321 5.65 5.35 13.72
N LEU A 322 6.77 5.04 14.36
CA LEU A 322 6.88 4.41 15.68
C LEU A 322 6.88 5.47 16.79
N ILE A 323 6.70 5.07 18.05
CA ILE A 323 6.76 6.01 19.19
C ILE A 323 8.10 6.78 19.21
N GLN A 324 9.21 6.11 18.87
CA GLN A 324 10.52 6.76 18.80
C GLN A 324 10.59 7.85 17.73
N ASP A 325 9.94 7.66 16.58
CA ASP A 325 9.96 8.62 15.47
C ASP A 325 9.11 9.84 15.83
N LEU A 326 7.97 9.60 16.48
CA LEU A 326 7.12 10.65 17.03
C LEU A 326 7.86 11.46 18.12
N SER A 327 8.53 10.78 19.04
CA SER A 327 9.31 11.44 20.09
C SER A 327 10.49 12.24 19.52
N LYS A 328 11.22 11.71 18.54
CA LYS A 328 12.35 12.39 17.87
C LYS A 328 11.90 13.70 17.21
N ASN A 329 10.76 13.69 16.54
CA ASN A 329 10.28 14.83 15.76
C ASN A 329 9.40 15.81 16.55
N PHE A 330 8.95 15.44 17.75
CA PHE A 330 8.01 16.22 18.56
C PHE A 330 8.45 17.68 18.76
N ASN A 331 9.67 17.92 19.26
CA ASN A 331 10.11 19.28 19.58
C ASN A 331 10.12 20.22 18.36
N ASN A 332 10.49 19.70 17.19
CA ASN A 332 10.55 20.47 15.96
C ASN A 332 9.14 20.77 15.42
N LEU A 333 8.26 19.77 15.40
CA LEU A 333 6.89 19.96 14.91
C LEU A 333 6.03 20.83 15.84
N PHE A 334 6.36 20.90 17.12
CA PHE A 334 5.62 21.66 18.13
C PHE A 334 6.30 22.99 18.51
N GLU A 335 7.25 23.48 17.70
CA GLU A 335 8.05 24.65 18.04
C GLU A 335 7.21 25.92 18.28
N SER A 336 6.26 26.21 17.38
CA SER A 336 5.43 27.41 17.42
C SER A 336 3.97 27.14 17.83
N LEU A 337 3.70 26.01 18.50
CA LEU A 337 2.36 25.60 18.91
C LEU A 337 2.13 25.83 20.41
N ASN A 338 0.88 26.08 20.79
CA ASN A 338 0.45 26.19 22.19
C ASN A 338 -0.88 25.42 22.37
N PRO A 339 -0.84 24.08 22.31
CA PRO A 339 -2.06 23.27 22.30
C PRO A 339 -2.83 23.35 23.63
N LYS A 340 -4.16 23.52 23.56
CA LYS A 340 -5.04 23.27 24.72
C LYS A 340 -5.14 21.76 24.97
N TYR A 341 -5.28 21.01 23.89
CA TYR A 341 -5.39 19.55 23.90
C TYR A 341 -4.45 18.94 22.85
N ILE A 342 -3.78 17.84 23.22
CA ILE A 342 -3.06 16.99 22.26
C ILE A 342 -3.73 15.62 22.21
N VAL A 343 -4.32 15.28 21.07
CA VAL A 343 -4.90 13.96 20.82
C VAL A 343 -3.81 13.06 20.22
N THR A 344 -3.50 11.95 20.89
CA THR A 344 -2.44 11.03 20.44
C THR A 344 -3.00 9.68 20.03
N TYR A 345 -2.36 9.02 19.06
CA TYR A 345 -2.59 7.61 18.74
C TYR A 345 -1.23 6.92 18.56
N LEU A 346 -0.85 6.08 19.53
CA LEU A 346 0.52 5.58 19.72
C LEU A 346 0.58 4.05 19.81
N GLY A 347 1.75 3.46 19.59
CA GLY A 347 2.05 2.06 19.89
C GLY A 347 1.56 1.00 18.88
N GLY A 348 0.56 1.33 18.06
CA GLY A 348 0.04 0.37 17.06
C GLY A 348 1.11 -0.13 16.08
N ASN A 349 2.03 0.73 15.64
CA ASN A 349 3.12 0.30 14.76
C ASN A 349 4.21 -0.47 15.52
N ASP A 350 4.54 -0.06 16.75
CA ASP A 350 5.58 -0.65 17.59
C ASP A 350 5.38 -2.15 17.90
N LEU A 351 4.18 -2.70 17.71
CA LEU A 351 3.94 -4.15 17.77
C LEU A 351 4.80 -4.94 16.76
N THR A 352 5.32 -4.30 15.69
CA THR A 352 6.25 -4.93 14.74
C THR A 352 7.66 -5.11 15.29
N LEU A 353 8.04 -4.41 16.37
CA LEU A 353 9.40 -4.40 16.94
C LEU A 353 9.68 -5.58 17.89
N ASN A 354 8.79 -6.56 17.96
CA ASN A 354 8.87 -7.70 18.88
C ASN A 354 9.04 -7.29 20.36
N TYR A 355 8.48 -6.13 20.74
CA TYR A 355 8.48 -5.66 22.12
C TYR A 355 7.32 -6.28 22.92
N SER A 356 7.51 -6.37 24.24
CA SER A 356 6.42 -6.72 25.17
C SER A 356 5.43 -5.57 25.30
N ALA A 357 4.23 -5.88 25.81
CA ALA A 357 3.21 -4.87 26.09
C ALA A 357 3.71 -3.81 27.09
N GLU A 358 4.45 -4.24 28.11
CA GLU A 358 5.03 -3.38 29.15
C GLU A 358 6.03 -2.41 28.55
N LYS A 359 6.92 -2.89 27.67
CA LYS A 359 7.93 -2.04 27.02
C LYS A 359 7.29 -1.00 26.10
N ILE A 360 6.26 -1.37 25.35
CA ILE A 360 5.52 -0.40 24.51
C ILE A 360 4.80 0.61 25.40
N SER A 361 4.13 0.17 26.46
CA SER A 361 3.41 1.05 27.40
C SER A 361 4.36 2.02 28.09
N GLN A 362 5.54 1.55 28.54
CA GLN A 362 6.58 2.40 29.12
C GLN A 362 7.01 3.50 28.14
N LYS A 363 7.25 3.15 26.88
CA LYS A 363 7.63 4.14 25.85
C LYS A 363 6.54 5.17 25.59
N ILE A 364 5.27 4.78 25.66
CA ILE A 364 4.13 5.69 25.57
C ILE A 364 4.16 6.68 26.73
N VAL A 365 4.29 6.19 27.98
CA VAL A 365 4.34 7.02 29.19
C VAL A 365 5.56 7.96 29.19
N GLU A 366 6.74 7.48 28.80
CA GLU A 366 7.93 8.32 28.60
C GLU A 366 7.67 9.45 27.62
N PHE A 367 6.93 9.18 26.54
CA PHE A 367 6.57 10.21 25.58
C PHE A 367 5.55 11.21 26.14
N PHE A 368 4.57 10.77 26.94
CA PHE A 368 3.65 11.68 27.63
C PHE A 368 4.38 12.60 28.60
N LYS A 369 5.37 12.11 29.35
CA LYS A 369 6.22 12.94 30.22
C LYS A 369 6.89 14.05 29.42
N LYS A 370 7.47 13.73 28.27
CA LYS A 370 8.08 14.72 27.37
C LYS A 370 7.07 15.76 26.86
N ILE A 371 5.82 15.36 26.59
CA ILE A 371 4.75 16.30 26.21
C ILE A 371 4.43 17.23 27.39
N THR A 372 4.21 16.68 28.58
CA THR A 372 3.85 17.43 29.79
C THR A 372 4.97 18.38 30.25
N GLU A 373 6.23 17.99 30.10
CA GLU A 373 7.40 18.86 30.38
C GLU A 373 7.41 20.09 29.47
N ARG A 374 7.08 19.92 28.18
CA ARG A 374 7.04 21.03 27.21
C ARG A 374 5.78 21.88 27.38
N PHE A 375 4.65 21.24 27.66
CA PHE A 375 3.34 21.87 27.72
C PHE A 375 2.62 21.53 29.03
N PRO A 376 3.00 22.20 30.14
CA PRO A 376 2.51 21.83 31.47
C PRO A 376 1.02 22.09 31.69
N THR A 377 0.35 22.88 30.85
CA THR A 377 -1.09 23.18 30.95
C THR A 377 -1.93 22.40 29.93
N THR A 378 -1.31 21.64 29.05
CA THR A 378 -2.01 20.88 28.00
C THR A 378 -2.51 19.55 28.57
N LEU A 379 -3.73 19.20 28.18
CA LEU A 379 -4.31 17.88 28.45
C LEU A 379 -4.03 16.93 27.28
N ILE A 380 -3.50 15.75 27.58
CA ILE A 380 -3.21 14.69 26.63
C ILE A 380 -4.44 13.77 26.56
N ILE A 381 -4.97 13.57 25.36
CA ILE A 381 -6.06 12.62 25.10
C ILE A 381 -5.48 11.49 24.24
N ASN A 382 -5.14 10.36 24.84
CA ASN A 382 -4.62 9.21 24.10
C ASN A 382 -5.76 8.29 23.65
N LEU A 383 -5.83 8.06 22.35
CA LEU A 383 -6.76 7.12 21.74
C LEU A 383 -6.26 5.69 21.97
N SER A 384 -7.12 4.81 22.50
CA SER A 384 -6.77 3.39 22.67
C SER A 384 -6.30 2.74 21.35
N ILE A 385 -5.35 1.83 21.40
CA ILE A 385 -4.94 1.08 20.21
C ILE A 385 -6.15 0.26 19.73
N LYS A 386 -6.55 0.45 18.46
CA LYS A 386 -7.67 -0.29 17.86
C LYS A 386 -7.29 -1.74 17.56
N PRO A 387 -8.25 -2.68 17.53
CA PRO A 387 -8.00 -3.98 16.94
C PRO A 387 -7.77 -3.83 15.42
N SER A 388 -7.16 -4.80 14.74
CA SER A 388 -7.12 -4.81 13.26
C SER A 388 -6.81 -6.21 12.74
N PHE A 389 -7.25 -6.52 11.51
CA PHE A 389 -6.97 -7.82 10.89
C PHE A 389 -5.47 -8.01 10.66
N GLU A 390 -4.76 -6.94 10.28
CA GLU A 390 -3.30 -6.95 10.09
C GLU A 390 -2.53 -7.18 11.41
N ARG A 391 -3.15 -7.00 12.57
CA ARG A 391 -2.55 -7.19 13.90
C ARG A 391 -3.29 -8.23 14.74
N ILE A 392 -4.04 -9.14 14.11
CA ILE A 392 -4.89 -10.10 14.84
C ILE A 392 -4.09 -11.00 15.79
N LYS A 393 -2.85 -11.33 15.43
CA LYS A 393 -1.91 -12.11 16.27
C LYS A 393 -1.44 -11.36 17.53
N ASP A 394 -1.60 -10.05 17.58
CA ASP A 394 -1.15 -9.18 18.66
C ASP A 394 -2.33 -8.65 19.51
N ILE A 395 -3.54 -9.20 19.36
CA ILE A 395 -4.76 -8.71 20.04
C ILE A 395 -4.62 -8.69 21.56
N GLU A 396 -4.17 -9.77 22.18
CA GLU A 396 -3.97 -9.82 23.65
C GLU A 396 -2.94 -8.78 24.12
N LYS A 397 -1.89 -8.55 23.30
CA LYS A 397 -0.88 -7.54 23.57
C LYS A 397 -1.46 -6.12 23.48
N ILE A 398 -2.33 -5.88 22.49
CA ILE A 398 -3.06 -4.61 22.34
C ILE A 398 -3.95 -4.35 23.55
N GLU A 399 -4.73 -5.34 23.99
CA GLU A 399 -5.61 -5.25 25.16
C GLU A 399 -4.80 -4.94 26.43
N LYS A 400 -3.66 -5.62 26.60
CA LYS A 400 -2.75 -5.38 27.72
C LYS A 400 -2.17 -3.96 27.70
N ILE A 401 -1.71 -3.46 26.56
CA ILE A 401 -1.21 -2.07 26.43
C ILE A 401 -2.32 -1.08 26.78
N ASN A 402 -3.52 -1.25 26.22
CA ASN A 402 -4.66 -0.37 26.49
C ASN A 402 -5.00 -0.35 27.99
N SER A 403 -4.97 -1.50 28.67
CA SER A 403 -5.21 -1.60 30.11
C SER A 403 -4.13 -0.91 30.94
N LEU A 404 -2.86 -1.02 30.55
CA LEU A 404 -1.75 -0.35 31.24
C LEU A 404 -1.83 1.18 31.12
N ILE A 405 -2.16 1.70 29.93
CA ILE A 405 -2.31 3.15 29.74
C ILE A 405 -3.58 3.69 30.41
N GLU A 406 -4.67 2.92 30.44
CA GLU A 406 -5.86 3.25 31.23
C GLU A 406 -5.51 3.40 32.72
N ALA A 407 -4.69 2.49 33.27
CA ALA A 407 -4.23 2.58 34.65
C ALA A 407 -3.38 3.84 34.90
N GLU A 408 -2.48 4.18 33.98
CA GLU A 408 -1.68 5.42 34.06
C GLU A 408 -2.57 6.68 34.03
N SER A 409 -3.61 6.70 33.18
CA SER A 409 -4.52 7.85 33.07
C SER A 409 -5.34 8.11 34.34
N LYS A 410 -5.45 7.12 35.22
CA LYS A 410 -6.11 7.28 36.54
C LYS A 410 -5.21 7.96 37.57
N THR A 411 -3.90 7.93 37.36
CA THR A 411 -2.92 8.55 38.27
C THR A 411 -2.39 9.89 37.78
N ASP A 412 -2.41 10.14 36.46
CA ASP A 412 -2.00 11.41 35.85
C ASP A 412 -3.22 12.23 35.42
N ASN A 413 -3.50 13.33 36.13
CA ASN A 413 -4.63 14.23 35.83
C ASN A 413 -4.50 15.00 34.50
N LYS A 414 -3.34 14.94 33.84
CA LYS A 414 -3.11 15.52 32.52
C LYS A 414 -3.28 14.49 31.40
N LEU A 415 -3.55 13.24 31.72
CA LEU A 415 -3.73 12.17 30.75
C LEU A 415 -5.16 11.64 30.80
N ILE A 416 -5.81 11.60 29.64
CA ILE A 416 -7.09 10.90 29.45
C ILE A 416 -6.87 9.79 28.43
N GLN A 417 -7.18 8.56 28.83
CA GLN A 417 -7.29 7.45 27.90
C GLN A 417 -8.71 7.43 27.31
N LEU A 418 -8.83 7.69 26.01
CA LEU A 418 -10.09 7.60 25.28
C LEU A 418 -10.25 6.18 24.70
N GLU A 419 -11.05 5.37 25.37
CA GLU A 419 -11.38 4.01 24.94
C GLU A 419 -12.37 4.03 23.75
N PHE A 420 -12.01 3.33 22.67
CA PHE A 420 -12.93 2.99 21.58
C PHE A 420 -12.69 1.59 20.98
N TYR A 421 -11.80 0.78 21.55
CA TYR A 421 -11.46 -0.56 21.07
C TYR A 421 -12.69 -1.47 21.02
N ASN A 422 -13.48 -1.49 22.09
CA ASN A 422 -14.63 -2.39 22.22
C ASN A 422 -15.74 -2.07 21.21
N GLU A 423 -15.87 -0.82 20.77
CA GLU A 423 -16.86 -0.40 19.76
C GLU A 423 -16.57 -0.98 18.37
N LEU A 424 -15.31 -1.41 18.14
CA LEU A 424 -14.87 -2.01 16.87
C LEU A 424 -15.01 -3.53 16.87
N MET A 425 -15.55 -4.11 17.94
CA MET A 425 -15.71 -5.54 18.14
C MET A 425 -17.20 -5.93 18.14
N ILE A 426 -17.52 -7.08 17.54
CA ILE A 426 -18.84 -7.71 17.61
C ILE A 426 -18.62 -9.18 17.99
N LYS A 427 -19.24 -9.63 19.10
CA LYS A 427 -19.12 -11.02 19.59
C LYS A 427 -17.65 -11.48 19.68
N ASN A 428 -16.79 -10.63 20.25
CA ASN A 428 -15.34 -10.85 20.39
C ASN A 428 -14.58 -11.03 19.06
N LYS A 429 -15.14 -10.57 17.94
CA LYS A 429 -14.48 -10.55 16.63
C LYS A 429 -14.41 -9.12 16.11
N ILE A 430 -13.32 -8.82 15.40
CA ILE A 430 -13.14 -7.53 14.72
C ILE A 430 -14.27 -7.35 13.71
N ASN A 431 -14.99 -6.23 13.79
CA ASN A 431 -16.03 -5.92 12.82
C ASN A 431 -15.43 -5.27 11.57
N SER A 432 -15.44 -6.00 10.44
CA SER A 432 -14.91 -5.53 9.16
C SER A 432 -15.63 -4.31 8.59
N ASP A 433 -16.86 -4.00 9.04
CA ASP A 433 -17.62 -2.84 8.58
C ASP A 433 -16.97 -1.50 8.93
N PHE A 434 -16.04 -1.47 9.88
CA PHE A 434 -15.32 -0.27 10.30
C PHE A 434 -13.98 -0.07 9.59
N TYR A 435 -13.53 -1.01 8.78
CA TYR A 435 -12.21 -0.99 8.14
C TYR A 435 -12.28 -0.76 6.62
N LEU A 436 -11.17 -0.26 6.09
CA LEU A 436 -10.86 -0.28 4.66
C LEU A 436 -10.41 -1.69 4.24
N GLN A 437 -10.21 -1.91 2.94
CA GLN A 437 -9.88 -3.25 2.41
C GLN A 437 -8.59 -3.81 2.99
N ASP A 438 -7.64 -2.96 3.37
CA ASP A 438 -6.40 -3.41 3.97
C ASP A 438 -6.52 -3.98 5.38
N GLY A 439 -7.71 -3.92 5.99
CA GLY A 439 -7.98 -4.47 7.31
C GLY A 439 -7.21 -3.81 8.45
N LEU A 440 -6.52 -2.70 8.19
CA LEU A 440 -5.72 -1.95 9.17
C LEU A 440 -6.29 -0.56 9.42
N HIS A 441 -6.65 0.15 8.36
CA HIS A 441 -7.10 1.53 8.46
C HIS A 441 -8.62 1.60 8.59
N LEU A 442 -9.10 2.55 9.39
CA LEU A 442 -10.52 2.78 9.58
C LEU A 442 -11.13 3.44 8.35
N ASN A 443 -12.37 3.05 8.03
CA ASN A 443 -13.20 3.76 7.08
C ASN A 443 -14.01 4.86 7.80
N THR A 444 -14.88 5.57 7.06
CA THR A 444 -15.71 6.65 7.61
C THR A 444 -16.52 6.23 8.85
N LYS A 445 -17.15 5.05 8.84
CA LYS A 445 -17.92 4.54 9.99
C LYS A 445 -17.03 4.30 11.21
N GLY A 446 -15.82 3.80 10.99
CA GLY A 446 -14.84 3.61 12.07
C GLY A 446 -14.39 4.93 12.69
N TYR A 447 -14.14 5.97 11.89
CA TYR A 447 -13.81 7.30 12.41
C TYR A 447 -14.99 7.95 13.14
N GLU A 448 -16.24 7.71 12.73
CA GLU A 448 -17.44 8.25 13.40
C GLU A 448 -17.53 7.86 14.88
N ILE A 449 -17.07 6.67 15.24
CA ILE A 449 -16.97 6.22 16.64
C ILE A 449 -16.04 7.14 17.43
N ILE A 450 -14.83 7.37 16.91
CA ILE A 450 -13.81 8.22 17.56
C ILE A 450 -14.32 9.67 17.63
N ILE A 451 -14.90 10.18 16.54
CA ILE A 451 -15.47 11.54 16.48
C ILE A 451 -16.51 11.72 17.59
N LYS A 452 -17.48 10.80 17.71
CA LYS A 452 -18.56 10.90 18.69
C LYS A 452 -18.02 10.93 20.12
N LYS A 453 -17.12 10.00 20.46
CA LYS A 453 -16.53 9.91 21.80
C LYS A 453 -15.66 11.13 22.13
N LEU A 454 -14.80 11.54 21.21
CA LEU A 454 -13.92 12.68 21.42
C LEU A 454 -14.70 13.99 21.55
N LYS A 455 -15.76 14.20 20.75
CA LYS A 455 -16.65 15.37 20.90
C LYS A 455 -17.34 15.40 22.25
N GLN A 456 -17.85 14.25 22.71
CA GLN A 456 -18.50 14.16 24.01
C GLN A 456 -17.51 14.47 25.13
N LEU A 457 -16.28 13.94 25.05
CA LEU A 457 -15.23 14.23 26.01
C LEU A 457 -14.88 15.72 26.04
N LEU A 458 -14.60 16.33 24.89
CA LEU A 458 -14.21 17.74 24.80
C LEU A 458 -15.31 18.66 25.34
N LYS A 459 -16.59 18.35 25.10
CA LYS A 459 -17.72 19.10 25.66
C LYS A 459 -17.80 19.06 27.19
N ASN A 460 -17.30 18.00 27.83
CA ASN A 460 -17.30 17.88 29.28
C ASN A 460 -16.08 18.54 29.94
N LEU A 461 -15.07 18.90 29.14
CA LEU A 461 -13.83 19.55 29.59
C LEU A 461 -13.86 21.07 29.41
N ASP A 462 -14.73 21.57 28.53
CA ASP A 462 -15.12 22.97 28.43
C ASP A 462 -16.23 23.28 29.46
#